data_AF-A0A561TRQ1-F1
#
_entry.id   AF-A0A561TRQ1-F1
#
_cell.length_a   1.000
_cell.length_b   1.000
_cell.length_c   1.000
_cell.angle_alpha   90.00
_cell.angle_beta   90.00
_cell.angle_gamma   90.00
#
_symmetry.space_group_name_H-M   'P 1'
#
loop_
_entity.id
_entity.type
_entity.pdbx_description
1 polymer ?
#
loop_
_entity_poly.entity_id
_entity_poly.type
_entity_poly.pdbx_seq_one_letter_code
_entity_poly.pdbx_strand_id
1 'polypeptide(L)'
;MTKYTHACVRLEHEGRVLVHVPDQPVETLLVPAQGSWLKSAEAIDLVRAVRPRRAFLFHDARINERGLAGVVGRLSEEAGGGYRYLAPGEWA
;
A
#
# COMPACT_ATOMS: atom_id res chain seq x y z
N MET A 1 0.33 -14.11 21.27
CA MET A 1 1.24 -13.02 20.88
C MET A 1 1.40 -13.06 19.37
N THR A 2 0.48 -12.43 18.65
CA THR A 2 0.46 -12.42 17.18
C THR A 2 1.52 -11.43 16.71
N LYS A 3 2.67 -11.93 16.25
CA LYS A 3 3.70 -11.08 15.63
C LYS A 3 3.14 -10.62 14.28
N TYR A 4 2.56 -9.43 14.23
CA TYR A 4 2.29 -8.72 12.98
C TYR A 4 3.63 -8.25 12.43
N THR A 5 4.24 -9.05 11.55
CA THR A 5 5.57 -8.82 11.01
C THR A 5 5.60 -7.60 10.11
N HIS A 6 6.39 -6.61 10.56
CA HIS A 6 7.07 -5.54 9.84
C HIS A 6 6.26 -4.76 8.80
N ALA A 7 5.85 -3.56 9.21
CA ALA A 7 5.53 -2.47 8.30
C ALA A 7 6.66 -2.32 7.28
N CYS A 8 6.32 -2.30 5.98
CA CYS A 8 7.26 -1.86 4.96
C CYS A 8 7.55 -0.38 5.23
N VAL A 9 8.72 -0.10 5.80
CA VAL A 9 9.18 1.26 6.04
C VAL A 9 9.91 1.74 4.80
N ARG A 10 9.48 2.89 4.32
CA ARG A 10 10.16 3.62 3.27
C ARG A 10 11.01 4.70 3.93
N LEU A 11 12.31 4.65 3.66
CA LEU A 11 13.27 5.63 4.15
C LEU A 11 13.71 6.49 2.96
N GLU A 12 13.64 7.80 3.13
CA GLU A 12 14.24 8.75 2.21
C GLU A 12 15.49 9.36 2.82
N HIS A 13 16.59 9.34 2.05
CA HIS A 13 17.83 10.01 2.41
C HIS A 13 18.47 10.58 1.14
N GLU A 14 18.77 11.89 1.12
CA GLU A 14 19.43 12.57 0.01
C GLU A 14 18.74 12.34 -1.36
N GLY A 15 17.41 12.37 -1.38
CA GLY A 15 16.60 12.18 -2.61
C GLY A 15 16.54 10.74 -3.12
N ARG A 16 17.08 9.76 -2.39
CA ARG A 16 16.96 8.33 -2.71
C ARG A 16 15.92 7.66 -1.82
N VAL A 17 15.09 6.85 -2.47
CA VAL A 17 14.06 6.05 -1.82
C VAL A 17 14.58 4.63 -1.64
N LEU A 18 14.69 4.19 -0.39
CA LEU A 18 14.90 2.78 -0.07
C LEU A 18 13.56 2.15 0.28
N VAL A 19 13.10 1.23 -0.57
CA VAL A 19 12.02 0.31 -0.23
C VAL A 19 12.66 -0.94 0.36
N HIS A 20 12.47 -1.16 1.65
CA HIS A 20 12.85 -2.42 2.26
C HIS A 20 11.78 -3.47 1.98
N VAL A 21 12.08 -4.43 1.11
CA VAL A 21 11.24 -5.60 0.85
C VAL A 21 11.72 -6.72 1.79
N PRO A 22 10.84 -7.31 2.62
CA PRO A 22 11.21 -8.44 3.45
C PRO A 22 11.62 -9.66 2.62
N ASP A 23 12.61 -10.43 3.07
CA ASP A 23 13.02 -11.69 2.42
C ASP A 23 11.95 -12.79 2.49
N GLN A 24 11.02 -12.66 3.44
CA GLN A 24 9.91 -13.59 3.65
C GLN A 24 8.63 -13.12 2.93
N PRO A 25 7.80 -14.04 2.42
CA PRO A 25 6.53 -13.68 1.80
C PRO A 25 5.64 -12.85 2.72
N VAL A 26 5.09 -11.76 2.18
CA VAL A 26 4.14 -10.90 2.89
C VAL A 26 2.72 -11.37 2.63
N GLU A 27 2.05 -11.86 3.67
CA GLU A 27 0.65 -12.31 3.59
C GLU A 27 -0.31 -11.13 3.36
N THR A 28 -0.11 -10.04 4.10
CA THR A 28 -0.98 -8.86 4.03
C THR A 28 -0.16 -7.58 4.07
N LEU A 29 -0.39 -6.69 3.11
CA LEU A 29 0.22 -5.37 3.03
C LEU A 29 -0.83 -4.28 3.21
N LEU A 30 -0.56 -3.34 4.10
CA LEU A 30 -1.31 -2.08 4.19
C LEU A 30 -0.61 -1.04 3.32
N VAL A 31 -1.34 -0.49 2.36
CA VAL A 31 -0.82 0.42 1.32
C VAL A 31 -1.30 1.85 1.60
N PRO A 32 -0.41 2.80 1.92
CA PRO A 32 -0.83 4.16 2.19
C PRO A 32 -1.28 4.86 0.90
N ALA A 33 -2.41 5.56 0.92
CA ALA A 33 -2.98 6.22 -0.26
C ALA A 33 -2.50 7.67 -0.41
N GLN A 34 -2.32 8.39 0.71
CA GLN A 34 -1.79 9.75 0.72
C GLN A 34 -0.91 10.05 1.94
N GLY A 35 -0.11 11.10 1.78
CA GLY A 35 0.72 11.76 2.79
C GLY A 35 1.44 12.92 2.10
N SER A 36 1.85 13.97 2.81
CA SER A 36 2.62 15.07 2.18
C SER A 36 4.02 14.62 1.72
N TRP A 37 4.43 13.43 2.14
CA TRP A 37 5.71 12.76 1.84
C TRP A 37 5.55 11.58 0.86
N LEU A 38 4.36 11.32 0.32
CA LEU A 38 4.06 10.13 -0.47
C LEU A 38 3.43 10.49 -1.82
N LYS A 39 4.01 9.98 -2.91
CA LYS A 39 3.39 9.97 -4.24
C LYS A 39 2.66 8.64 -4.45
N SER A 40 1.49 8.69 -5.09
CA SER A 40 0.70 7.48 -5.36
C SER A 40 1.44 6.44 -6.23
N ALA A 41 2.31 6.89 -7.14
CA ALA A 41 3.19 6.01 -7.93
C ALA A 41 4.08 5.13 -7.03
N GLU A 42 4.54 5.66 -5.90
CA GLU A 42 5.47 4.96 -5.02
C GLU A 42 4.73 3.92 -4.15
N ALA A 43 3.45 4.16 -3.85
CA ALA A 43 2.59 3.15 -3.23
C ALA A 43 2.37 1.96 -4.17
N ILE A 44 2.22 2.21 -5.48
CA ILE A 44 2.10 1.16 -6.49
C ILE A 44 3.41 0.38 -6.62
N ASP A 45 4.55 1.06 -6.65
CA ASP A 45 5.85 0.40 -6.71
C ASP A 45 6.12 -0.47 -5.48
N LEU A 46 5.65 -0.05 -4.30
CA LEU A 46 5.69 -0.88 -3.09
C LEU A 46 4.90 -2.18 -3.26
N VAL A 47 3.66 -2.12 -3.76
CA VAL A 47 2.84 -3.32 -4.00
C VAL A 47 3.53 -4.26 -4.99
N ARG A 48 4.09 -3.72 -6.07
CA ARG A 48 4.82 -4.49 -7.08
C ARG A 48 6.09 -5.15 -6.53
N ALA A 49 6.82 -4.45 -5.67
CA ALA A 49 8.06 -4.94 -5.10
C ALA A 49 7.79 -6.04 -4.07
N VAL A 50 6.78 -5.85 -3.20
CA VAL A 50 6.43 -6.78 -2.12
C VAL A 50 5.67 -8.01 -2.63
N ARG A 51 4.86 -7.85 -3.69
CA ARG A 51 3.95 -8.90 -4.21
C ARG A 51 3.16 -9.61 -3.10
N PRO A 52 2.41 -8.86 -2.27
CA PRO A 52 1.71 -9.46 -1.15
C PRO A 52 0.56 -10.36 -1.64
N ARG A 53 0.14 -11.33 -0.81
CA ARG A 53 -1.06 -12.12 -1.13
C ARG A 53 -2.33 -11.30 -1.03
N ARG A 54 -2.39 -10.39 -0.05
CA ARG A 54 -3.52 -9.47 0.15
C ARG A 54 -3.01 -8.05 0.34
N ALA A 55 -3.68 -7.07 -0.26
CA ALA A 55 -3.36 -5.66 -0.09
C ALA A 55 -4.61 -4.84 0.23
N PHE A 56 -4.50 -3.95 1.23
CA PHE A 56 -5.57 -3.05 1.64
C PHE A 56 -5.07 -1.61 1.67
N LEU A 57 -5.91 -0.70 1.19
CA LEU A 57 -5.60 0.73 1.25
C LEU A 57 -5.82 1.28 2.66
N PHE A 58 -4.98 2.23 3.09
CA PHE A 58 -5.23 3.05 4.27
C PHE A 58 -4.71 4.49 4.06
N HIS A 59 -4.96 5.41 5.00
CA HIS A 59 -4.67 6.84 4.84
C HIS A 59 -5.30 7.45 3.58
N ASP A 60 -6.60 7.25 3.34
CA ASP A 60 -7.33 7.75 2.18
C ASP A 60 -8.30 8.90 2.49
N ALA A 61 -8.59 9.16 3.76
CA ALA A 61 -9.62 10.12 4.20
C ALA A 61 -9.51 11.55 3.64
N ARG A 62 -8.32 11.97 3.19
CA ARG A 62 -8.09 13.30 2.59
C ARG A 62 -8.20 13.32 1.06
N ILE A 63 -8.34 12.15 0.44
CA ILE A 63 -8.50 12.02 -1.01
C ILE A 63 -9.99 12.16 -1.32
N ASN A 64 -10.33 12.98 -2.31
CA ASN A 64 -11.71 13.04 -2.79
C ASN A 64 -12.08 11.74 -3.54
N GLU A 65 -13.37 11.54 -3.76
CA GLU A 65 -13.90 10.32 -4.39
C GLU A 65 -13.25 9.99 -5.74
N ARG A 66 -13.06 11.00 -6.61
CA ARG A 66 -12.45 10.81 -7.94
C ARG A 66 -10.99 10.37 -7.84
N GLY A 67 -10.22 10.99 -6.95
CA GLY A 67 -8.82 10.62 -6.72
C GLY A 67 -8.71 9.22 -6.12
N LEU A 68 -9.60 8.89 -5.18
CA LEU A 68 -9.64 7.57 -4.57
C LEU A 68 -9.95 6.48 -5.59
N ALA A 69 -10.95 6.70 -6.46
CA ALA A 69 -11.28 5.77 -7.54
C ALA A 69 -10.08 5.51 -8.47
N GLY A 70 -9.30 6.55 -8.79
CA GLY A 70 -8.08 6.40 -9.59
C GLY A 70 -7.01 5.54 -8.91
N VAL A 71 -6.74 5.78 -7.62
CA VAL A 71 -5.75 5.01 -6.85
C VAL A 71 -6.18 3.55 -6.67
N VAL A 72 -7.45 3.32 -6.33
CA VAL A 72 -8.06 1.99 -6.18
C VAL A 72 -7.97 1.21 -7.49
N GLY A 73 -8.33 1.83 -8.62
CA GLY A 73 -8.25 1.20 -9.93
C GLY A 73 -6.84 0.77 -10.28
N ARG A 74 -5.87 1.68 -10.13
CA ARG A 74 -4.45 1.39 -10.42
C ARG A 74 -3.89 0.29 -9.53
N LEU A 75 -4.20 0.28 -8.23
CA LEU A 75 -3.75 -0.77 -7.33
C LEU A 75 -4.41 -2.12 -7.61
N SER A 76 -5.68 -2.13 -8.01
CA SER A 76 -6.39 -3.36 -8.39
C SER A 76 -5.74 -4.04 -9.60
N GLU A 77 -5.34 -3.25 -10.60
CA GLU A 77 -4.61 -3.74 -11.77
C GLU A 77 -3.23 -4.32 -11.40
N GLU A 78 -2.51 -3.65 -10.50
CA GLU A 78 -1.11 -3.97 -10.20
C GLU A 78 -0.93 -5.08 -9.16
N ALA A 79 -1.90 -5.27 -8.26
CA ALA A 79 -1.85 -6.29 -7.22
C ALA A 79 -2.31 -7.69 -7.67
N GLY A 80 -2.63 -7.88 -8.96
CA GLY A 80 -2.93 -9.20 -9.53
C GLY A 80 -4.09 -9.94 -8.85
N GLY A 81 -5.10 -9.22 -8.36
CA GLY A 81 -6.30 -9.78 -7.71
C GLY A 81 -6.23 -9.96 -6.19
N GLY A 82 -5.07 -9.73 -5.55
CA GLY A 82 -4.94 -9.75 -4.09
C GLY A 82 -5.42 -8.47 -3.39
N TYR A 83 -5.74 -7.43 -4.16
CA TYR A 83 -6.15 -6.14 -3.60
C TYR A 83 -7.64 -6.07 -3.31
N ARG A 84 -7.99 -5.49 -2.15
CA ARG A 84 -9.36 -5.12 -1.81
C ARG A 84 -9.37 -3.77 -1.11
N TYR A 85 -10.24 -2.87 -1.54
CA TYR A 85 -10.56 -1.66 -0.79
C TYR A 85 -11.56 -2.01 0.33
N LEU A 86 -11.35 -1.45 1.53
CA LEU A 86 -12.27 -1.55 2.65
C LEU A 86 -12.78 -0.15 2.97
N ALA A 87 -14.07 0.07 2.86
CA ALA A 87 -14.68 1.30 3.35
C ALA A 87 -14.61 1.35 4.89
N PRO A 88 -14.66 2.56 5.49
CA PRO A 88 -14.71 2.69 6.95
C PRO A 88 -15.85 1.86 7.56
N GLY A 89 -15.50 0.96 8.49
CA GLY A 89 -16.44 0.05 9.15
C GLY A 89 -16.59 -1.32 8.47
N GLU A 90 -15.93 -1.56 7.33
CA GLU A 90 -15.85 -2.88 6.70
C GLU A 90 -14.72 -3.74 7.28
N TRP A 91 -14.90 -5.07 7.21
CA TRP A 91 -13.99 -6.07 7.75
C TRP A 91 -13.67 -7.13 6.68
N ALA A 92 -12.52 -7.80 6.77
CA ALA A 92 -11.95 -8.66 5.72
C ALA A 92 -11.35 -9.98 6.22
#